data_AF-A0A355XX66-F1
#
_entry.id   AF-A0A355XX66-F1
#
_cell.length_a   1.000
_cell.length_b   1.000
_cell.length_c   1.000
_cell.angle_alpha   90.00
_cell.angle_beta   90.00
_cell.angle_gamma   90.00
#
_symmetry.space_group_name_H-M   'P 1'
#
loop_
_entity.id
_entity.type
_entity.pdbx_description
1 polymer ?
#
loop_
_entity_poly.entity_id
_entity_poly.type
_entity_poly.pdbx_seq_one_letter_code
_entity_poly.pdbx_strand_id
1 'polypeptide(L)'
;DPAYAKYLPGDMKNMKAQSEPRLKSPEEMVKYVHRNNAHLMISIWANFGPWTDQYRELKKINALLPFDTWPRNNGVMPYDVFNPKARDIYWKYLTNLYNMGFDAWWTDSTEPDHFEKPGDENYQTFDGSWLSVKNAFPLLHNKSIYEHQRAMKNGNEKRALQMTRSGSFGLQHYGSFSWSGDVNASWKEMKTQVPSGLNYSLCGIPFWNTDLGGFFYWEFEQNPKNPALQELQTRWMQWGTFMPLMRNHCSSPMVSELYEFGKQGDWAYDAILMAIKLRYRLLPYIYSAAGDCVQNSGTMMRALVMDYAHDKKASRLNDEYLFGRSLLVKPVTDPMYTWKDNEKKGHTIYPDVKKAAAPVNVYLPKGNKWYDFWNNAQYEGGQDVQRLCPIDIMPVFVKAGTILPFGPEVQYSSEKPWDELEIRVYPGADGMFVLYEDEGDNYNYEKGKFSEILFSWDEARRTLSIAPRKGSFKGMLQNRKFHVVLVGPDSGAGNQPMKTTRTVEYNGKAVEVNL
;
A
#
# COMPACT_ATOMS: atom_id res chain seq x y z
N ASP A 1 -2.30 34.13 -5.90
CA ASP A 1 -1.46 34.97 -6.76
C ASP A 1 -2.24 35.35 -8.04
N PRO A 2 -2.51 36.64 -8.29
CA PRO A 2 -3.19 37.11 -9.50
C PRO A 2 -2.51 36.68 -10.81
N ALA A 3 -1.18 36.51 -10.83
CA ALA A 3 -0.44 36.10 -12.02
C ALA A 3 -0.81 34.68 -12.48
N TYR A 4 -1.20 33.81 -11.53
CA TYR A 4 -1.61 32.43 -11.78
C TYR A 4 -3.13 32.23 -11.77
N ALA A 5 -3.90 33.18 -11.23
CA ALA A 5 -5.37 33.10 -11.18
C ALA A 5 -6.01 32.90 -12.57
N LYS A 6 -5.37 33.40 -13.63
CA LYS A 6 -5.80 33.21 -15.02
C LYS A 6 -5.74 31.75 -15.50
N TYR A 7 -4.97 30.91 -14.83
CA TYR A 7 -4.80 29.49 -15.15
C TYR A 7 -5.68 28.57 -14.31
N LEU A 8 -6.42 29.10 -13.33
CA LEU A 8 -7.34 28.30 -12.53
C LEU A 8 -8.52 27.83 -13.40
N PRO A 9 -8.90 26.54 -13.33
CA PRO A 9 -10.10 26.06 -14.01
C PRO A 9 -11.35 26.77 -13.47
N GLY A 10 -12.40 26.80 -14.28
CA GLY A 10 -13.58 27.66 -14.05
C GLY A 10 -14.34 27.36 -12.76
N ASP A 11 -14.29 26.12 -12.30
CA ASP A 11 -14.82 25.66 -11.00
C ASP A 11 -14.05 26.27 -9.82
N MET A 12 -12.74 26.40 -9.92
CA MET A 12 -11.90 27.03 -8.90
C MET A 12 -12.05 28.57 -8.82
N LYS A 13 -12.52 29.22 -9.90
CA LYS A 13 -12.80 30.67 -9.89
C LYS A 13 -13.96 31.06 -8.98
N ASN A 14 -14.88 30.12 -8.73
CA ASN A 14 -16.07 30.33 -7.90
C ASN A 14 -15.90 29.79 -6.47
N MET A 15 -14.75 29.21 -6.14
CA MET A 15 -14.47 28.78 -4.77
C MET A 15 -14.35 29.99 -3.85
N LYS A 16 -14.92 29.90 -2.64
CA LYS A 16 -14.73 30.91 -1.60
C LYS A 16 -13.24 31.17 -1.42
N ALA A 17 -12.85 32.43 -1.32
CA ALA A 17 -11.49 32.82 -0.97
C ALA A 17 -11.09 32.05 0.29
N GLN A 18 -10.07 31.19 0.16
CA GLN A 18 -9.50 30.53 1.32
C GLN A 18 -8.90 31.59 2.23
N SER A 19 -8.90 31.33 3.54
CA SER A 19 -8.13 32.15 4.47
C SER A 19 -6.68 32.25 4.01
N GLU A 20 -5.98 33.31 4.42
CA GLU A 20 -4.54 33.38 4.14
C GLU A 20 -3.86 32.07 4.55
N PRO A 21 -3.16 31.39 3.63
CA PRO A 21 -2.58 30.11 3.95
C PRO A 21 -1.50 30.31 5.02
N ARG A 22 -1.46 29.39 5.99
CA ARG A 22 -0.45 29.37 7.05
C ARG A 22 0.97 29.24 6.47
N LEU A 23 1.10 28.48 5.38
CA LEU A 23 2.34 28.24 4.65
C LEU A 23 2.28 29.07 3.37
N LYS A 24 3.26 29.94 3.14
CA LYS A 24 3.19 30.99 2.11
C LYS A 24 3.76 30.56 0.77
N SER A 25 4.48 29.43 0.71
CA SER A 25 4.99 28.84 -0.54
C SER A 25 5.00 27.31 -0.53
N PRO A 26 5.05 26.64 -1.71
CA PRO A 26 5.26 25.20 -1.80
C PRO A 26 6.53 24.72 -1.11
N GLU A 27 7.64 25.46 -1.19
CA GLU A 27 8.90 25.12 -0.54
C GLU A 27 8.79 25.19 1.00
N GLU A 28 8.05 26.17 1.53
CA GLU A 28 7.72 26.20 2.96
C GLU A 28 6.89 25.00 3.37
N MET A 29 5.95 24.55 2.51
CA MET A 29 5.15 23.36 2.74
C MET A 29 5.99 22.08 2.77
N VAL A 30 6.84 21.86 1.77
CA VAL A 30 7.74 20.70 1.72
C VAL A 30 8.64 20.68 2.96
N LYS A 31 9.28 21.80 3.30
CA LYS A 31 10.12 21.92 4.50
C LYS A 31 9.33 21.66 5.79
N TYR A 32 8.10 22.14 5.87
CA TYR A 32 7.23 21.89 7.02
C TYR A 32 6.93 20.40 7.17
N VAL A 33 6.56 19.71 6.07
CA VAL A 33 6.26 18.26 6.07
C VAL A 33 7.50 17.45 6.49
N HIS A 34 8.66 17.72 5.90
CA HIS A 34 9.91 17.02 6.24
C HIS A 34 10.34 17.24 7.69
N ARG A 35 10.20 18.47 8.23
CA ARG A 35 10.50 18.75 9.65
C ARG A 35 9.59 17.99 10.63
N ASN A 36 8.46 17.49 10.16
CA ASN A 36 7.53 16.67 10.93
C ASN A 36 7.65 15.17 10.60
N ASN A 37 8.78 14.72 10.02
CA ASN A 37 9.08 13.32 9.71
C ASN A 37 8.06 12.65 8.76
N ALA A 38 7.45 13.44 7.88
CA ALA A 38 6.54 12.98 6.85
C ALA A 38 7.11 13.24 5.46
N HIS A 39 6.51 12.60 4.45
CA HIS A 39 6.88 12.73 3.04
C HIS A 39 5.69 13.24 2.23
N LEU A 40 5.97 13.92 1.12
CA LEU A 40 4.97 14.52 0.26
C LEU A 40 4.97 13.92 -1.15
N MET A 41 3.82 13.42 -1.56
CA MET A 41 3.54 12.99 -2.93
C MET A 41 2.67 14.04 -3.62
N ILE A 42 2.98 14.37 -4.87
CA ILE A 42 2.23 15.36 -5.66
C ILE A 42 1.61 14.73 -6.90
N SER A 43 0.35 15.07 -7.17
CA SER A 43 -0.33 14.67 -8.40
C SER A 43 0.28 15.39 -9.60
N ILE A 44 0.67 14.60 -10.61
CA ILE A 44 1.16 15.04 -11.90
C ILE A 44 0.43 14.23 -12.97
N TRP A 45 -0.05 14.92 -13.99
CA TRP A 45 -0.81 14.30 -15.08
C TRP A 45 0.03 14.31 -16.36
N ALA A 46 -0.34 13.46 -17.32
CA ALA A 46 0.29 13.38 -18.64
C ALA A 46 -0.37 14.30 -19.68
N ASN A 47 -1.21 15.25 -19.28
CA ASN A 47 -1.91 16.15 -20.19
C ASN A 47 -1.69 17.63 -19.87
N PHE A 48 -1.77 18.47 -20.91
CA PHE A 48 -1.38 19.87 -20.83
C PHE A 48 -2.39 20.76 -21.53
N GLY A 49 -2.67 21.93 -20.94
CA GLY A 49 -3.56 22.94 -21.53
C GLY A 49 -2.85 23.85 -22.55
N PRO A 50 -3.55 24.38 -23.57
CA PRO A 50 -2.96 25.18 -24.65
C PRO A 50 -2.18 26.43 -24.24
N TRP A 51 -2.46 26.96 -23.05
CA TRP A 51 -1.82 28.16 -22.50
C TRP A 51 -0.49 27.89 -21.79
N THR A 52 -0.14 26.62 -21.56
CA THR A 52 1.08 26.21 -20.87
C THR A 52 2.29 26.16 -21.81
N ASP A 53 3.49 26.37 -21.29
CA ASP A 53 4.70 26.30 -22.10
C ASP A 53 5.03 24.85 -22.50
N GLN A 54 4.69 23.89 -21.64
CA GLN A 54 4.73 22.45 -21.92
C GLN A 54 3.98 22.14 -23.22
N TYR A 55 2.71 22.53 -23.30
CA TYR A 55 1.88 22.29 -24.48
C TYR A 55 2.49 22.94 -25.73
N ARG A 56 2.99 24.18 -25.63
CA ARG A 56 3.59 24.88 -26.77
C ARG A 56 4.88 24.22 -27.26
N GLU A 57 5.74 23.73 -26.36
CA GLU A 57 6.94 23.00 -26.72
C GLU A 57 6.60 21.65 -27.36
N LEU A 58 5.67 20.89 -26.78
CA LEU A 58 5.21 19.60 -27.30
C LEU A 58 4.54 19.74 -28.67
N LYS A 59 3.72 20.77 -28.86
CA LYS A 59 3.06 21.06 -30.14
C LYS A 59 4.07 21.35 -31.27
N LYS A 60 5.17 22.06 -30.98
CA LYS A 60 6.21 22.38 -31.97
C LYS A 60 6.89 21.13 -32.54
N ILE A 61 6.93 20.04 -31.77
CA ILE A 61 7.52 18.77 -32.20
C ILE A 61 6.47 17.70 -32.56
N ASN A 62 5.20 18.11 -32.71
CA ASN A 62 4.08 17.22 -32.99
C ASN A 62 3.95 16.05 -31.99
N ALA A 63 4.17 16.31 -30.70
CA ALA A 63 4.13 15.30 -29.63
C ALA A 63 2.93 15.50 -28.68
N LEU A 64 1.78 15.89 -29.22
CA LEU A 64 0.51 15.95 -28.50
C LEU A 64 -0.45 14.97 -29.15
N LEU A 65 -1.07 14.13 -28.33
CA LEU A 65 -2.15 13.24 -28.75
C LEU A 65 -3.45 14.06 -28.77
N PRO A 66 -4.12 14.23 -29.92
CA PRO A 66 -5.30 15.08 -30.06
C PRO A 66 -6.57 14.40 -29.53
N PHE A 67 -6.45 13.77 -28.37
CA PHE A 67 -7.50 13.01 -27.71
C PHE A 67 -8.31 13.91 -26.78
N ASP A 68 -9.62 13.67 -26.71
CA ASP A 68 -10.47 14.29 -25.69
C ASP A 68 -10.11 13.67 -24.33
N THR A 69 -9.81 14.51 -23.35
CA THR A 69 -9.33 14.13 -22.01
C THR A 69 -9.84 15.12 -20.96
N TRP A 70 -9.61 14.86 -19.69
CA TRP A 70 -9.90 15.82 -18.63
C TRP A 70 -8.83 16.93 -18.53
N PRO A 71 -9.23 18.18 -18.25
CA PRO A 71 -10.60 18.67 -18.22
C PRO A 71 -11.21 18.82 -19.62
N ARG A 72 -12.39 18.23 -19.82
CA ARG A 72 -13.06 18.17 -21.12
C ARG A 72 -13.32 19.55 -21.70
N ASN A 73 -13.30 19.66 -23.04
CA ASN A 73 -13.62 20.89 -23.78
C ASN A 73 -12.71 22.10 -23.48
N ASN A 74 -11.52 21.90 -22.91
CA ASN A 74 -10.56 22.98 -22.59
C ASN A 74 -9.33 22.98 -23.53
N GLY A 75 -9.33 22.17 -24.58
CA GLY A 75 -8.20 22.03 -25.51
C GLY A 75 -6.98 21.31 -24.91
N VAL A 76 -7.14 20.71 -23.73
CA VAL A 76 -6.11 19.91 -23.06
C VAL A 76 -5.84 18.65 -23.87
N MET A 77 -4.57 18.28 -24.00
CA MET A 77 -4.14 17.11 -24.76
C MET A 77 -3.09 16.33 -23.96
N PRO A 78 -3.15 14.99 -23.91
CA PRO A 78 -2.04 14.17 -23.46
C PRO A 78 -0.81 14.39 -24.35
N TYR A 79 0.38 14.30 -23.79
CA TYR A 79 1.59 14.27 -24.61
C TYR A 79 1.85 12.87 -25.15
N ASP A 80 2.53 12.79 -26.29
CA ASP A 80 2.96 11.52 -26.87
C ASP A 80 4.17 10.96 -26.08
N VAL A 81 3.89 10.07 -25.14
CA VAL A 81 4.92 9.43 -24.30
C VAL A 81 5.88 8.57 -25.11
N PHE A 82 5.53 8.13 -26.32
CA PHE A 82 6.40 7.30 -27.15
C PHE A 82 7.57 8.13 -27.71
N ASN A 83 7.37 9.44 -27.88
CA ASN A 83 8.41 10.35 -28.34
C ASN A 83 9.43 10.66 -27.23
N PRO A 84 10.72 10.28 -27.37
CA PRO A 84 11.75 10.55 -26.35
C PRO A 84 11.93 12.04 -26.04
N LYS A 85 11.86 12.92 -27.05
CA LYS A 85 12.00 14.37 -26.83
C LYS A 85 10.84 14.94 -26.02
N ALA A 86 9.65 14.35 -26.15
CA ALA A 86 8.49 14.76 -25.39
C ALA A 86 8.62 14.40 -23.92
N ARG A 87 9.23 13.24 -23.63
CA ARG A 87 9.59 12.81 -22.28
C ARG A 87 10.66 13.69 -21.64
N ASP A 88 11.67 14.12 -22.40
CA ASP A 88 12.67 15.11 -21.94
C ASP A 88 12.00 16.44 -21.55
N ILE A 89 11.05 16.91 -22.39
CA ILE A 89 10.26 18.12 -22.10
C ILE A 89 9.46 17.91 -20.81
N TYR A 90 8.78 16.78 -20.64
CA TYR A 90 8.03 16.48 -19.41
C TYR A 90 8.92 16.61 -18.17
N TRP A 91 10.09 15.94 -18.17
CA TRP A 91 11.02 15.97 -17.05
C TRP A 91 11.61 17.36 -16.78
N LYS A 92 11.93 18.13 -17.83
CA LYS A 92 12.42 19.51 -17.70
C LYS A 92 11.52 20.35 -16.81
N TYR A 93 10.20 20.24 -16.95
CA TYR A 93 9.25 20.98 -16.10
C TYR A 93 9.07 20.35 -14.72
N LEU A 94 9.09 19.01 -14.64
CA LEU A 94 9.01 18.28 -13.37
C LEU A 94 10.22 18.54 -12.45
N THR A 95 11.38 18.83 -13.05
CA THR A 95 12.63 19.16 -12.33
C THR A 95 12.46 20.30 -11.34
N ASN A 96 11.56 21.26 -11.60
CA ASN A 96 11.27 22.34 -10.65
C ASN A 96 10.67 21.79 -9.35
N LEU A 97 9.70 20.88 -9.43
CA LEU A 97 9.09 20.24 -8.27
C LEU A 97 10.10 19.31 -7.58
N TYR A 98 10.93 18.59 -8.34
CA TYR A 98 11.99 17.76 -7.78
C TYR A 98 12.98 18.60 -6.95
N ASN A 99 13.41 19.74 -7.47
CA ASN A 99 14.32 20.66 -6.77
C ASN A 99 13.68 21.34 -5.55
N MET A 100 12.35 21.43 -5.48
CA MET A 100 11.63 21.89 -4.28
C MET A 100 11.66 20.84 -3.15
N GLY A 101 11.96 19.57 -3.46
CA GLY A 101 12.06 18.48 -2.49
C GLY A 101 10.82 17.60 -2.37
N PHE A 102 9.93 17.57 -3.37
CA PHE A 102 8.84 16.57 -3.38
C PHE A 102 9.41 15.14 -3.40
N ASP A 103 8.76 14.23 -2.68
CA ASP A 103 9.34 12.91 -2.38
C ASP A 103 8.87 11.81 -3.32
N ALA A 104 7.68 11.98 -3.90
CA ALA A 104 7.04 10.98 -4.74
C ALA A 104 6.10 11.62 -5.77
N TRP A 105 5.81 10.86 -6.82
CA TRP A 105 4.98 11.31 -7.94
C TRP A 105 3.68 10.50 -7.99
N TRP A 106 2.54 11.17 -7.92
CA TRP A 106 1.26 10.54 -8.22
C TRP A 106 0.94 10.79 -9.70
N THR A 107 1.30 9.82 -10.55
CA THR A 107 1.11 9.85 -12.01
C THR A 107 -0.30 9.40 -12.37
N ASP A 108 -1.24 10.32 -12.15
CA ASP A 108 -2.65 10.12 -12.44
C ASP A 108 -2.96 10.21 -13.94
N SER A 109 -4.09 9.64 -14.36
CA SER A 109 -4.52 9.67 -15.77
C SER A 109 -3.47 9.07 -16.73
N THR A 110 -2.96 7.89 -16.38
CA THR A 110 -1.87 7.21 -17.09
C THR A 110 -2.34 6.05 -17.97
N GLU A 111 -3.65 5.88 -18.14
CA GLU A 111 -4.21 5.00 -19.17
C GLU A 111 -3.81 5.44 -20.59
N PRO A 112 -3.76 6.75 -20.97
CA PRO A 112 -4.22 7.99 -20.33
C PRO A 112 -5.74 8.14 -20.35
N ASP A 113 -6.31 9.04 -19.55
CA ASP A 113 -7.77 9.25 -19.46
C ASP A 113 -8.35 9.83 -20.75
N HIS A 114 -8.55 8.94 -21.71
CA HIS A 114 -8.90 9.18 -23.09
C HIS A 114 -10.36 8.81 -23.30
N PHE A 115 -11.17 9.81 -23.64
CA PHE A 115 -12.54 9.60 -24.10
C PHE A 115 -12.52 9.12 -25.56
N GLU A 116 -12.32 7.82 -25.74
CA GLU A 116 -12.16 7.17 -27.05
C GLU A 116 -13.29 7.54 -28.04
N LYS A 117 -12.89 7.95 -29.25
CA LYS A 117 -13.78 8.18 -30.39
C LYS A 117 -13.38 7.27 -31.57
N PRO A 118 -14.34 6.87 -32.43
CA PRO A 118 -14.02 6.10 -33.62
C PRO A 118 -12.94 6.77 -34.47
N GLY A 119 -11.88 6.03 -34.80
CA GLY A 119 -10.75 6.50 -35.58
C GLY A 119 -9.52 6.89 -34.75
N ASP A 120 -9.67 7.17 -33.44
CA ASP A 120 -8.55 7.50 -32.57
C ASP A 120 -7.51 6.39 -32.53
N GLU A 121 -7.94 5.13 -32.68
CA GLU A 121 -7.07 3.95 -32.71
C GLU A 121 -6.04 3.98 -33.85
N ASN A 122 -6.32 4.73 -34.92
CA ASN A 122 -5.44 4.87 -36.09
C ASN A 122 -4.48 6.07 -35.97
N TYR A 123 -4.63 6.91 -34.93
CA TYR A 123 -3.75 8.05 -34.72
C TYR A 123 -2.30 7.58 -34.57
N GLN A 124 -1.38 8.22 -35.29
CA GLN A 124 0.04 7.83 -35.30
C GLN A 124 0.78 8.53 -34.15
N THR A 125 1.25 7.73 -33.21
CA THR A 125 2.24 8.13 -32.20
C THR A 125 3.65 7.99 -32.80
N PHE A 126 4.67 8.38 -32.04
CA PHE A 126 6.07 8.20 -32.42
C PHE A 126 6.45 6.74 -32.72
N ASP A 127 5.87 5.76 -32.01
CA ASP A 127 6.23 4.34 -32.12
C ASP A 127 5.19 3.49 -32.88
N GLY A 128 4.16 4.10 -33.47
CA GLY A 128 3.12 3.41 -34.24
C GLY A 128 1.71 3.91 -33.97
N SER A 129 0.69 3.20 -34.48
CA SER A 129 -0.70 3.59 -34.24
C SER A 129 -1.07 3.46 -32.76
N TRP A 130 -1.97 4.32 -32.28
CA TRP A 130 -2.48 4.28 -30.90
C TRP A 130 -2.93 2.87 -30.49
N LEU A 131 -3.65 2.17 -31.39
CA LEU A 131 -4.07 0.79 -31.17
C LEU A 131 -2.92 -0.15 -30.81
N SER A 132 -1.77 0.01 -31.49
CA SER A 132 -0.63 -0.88 -31.33
C SER A 132 0.18 -0.63 -30.05
N VAL A 133 0.10 0.58 -29.48
CA VAL A 133 0.99 1.00 -28.39
C VAL A 133 0.30 1.40 -27.09
N LYS A 134 -1.02 1.65 -27.07
CA LYS A 134 -1.69 2.32 -25.92
C LYS A 134 -1.44 1.68 -24.56
N ASN A 135 -1.41 0.35 -24.47
CA ASN A 135 -1.17 -0.36 -23.21
C ASN A 135 0.26 -0.24 -22.66
N ALA A 136 1.20 0.34 -23.43
CA ALA A 136 2.55 0.67 -22.98
C ALA A 136 2.68 2.12 -22.46
N PHE A 137 1.63 2.94 -22.57
CA PHE A 137 1.64 4.33 -22.10
C PHE A 137 2.06 4.48 -20.62
N PRO A 138 1.43 3.79 -19.64
CA PRO A 138 1.82 3.93 -18.23
C PRO A 138 3.26 3.49 -17.99
N LEU A 139 3.73 2.46 -18.71
CA LEU A 139 5.10 1.97 -18.58
C LEU A 139 6.11 3.01 -19.00
N LEU A 140 5.99 3.56 -20.22
CA LEU A 140 6.96 4.52 -20.74
C LEU A 140 6.93 5.84 -19.99
N HIS A 141 5.75 6.24 -19.49
CA HIS A 141 5.61 7.46 -18.71
C HIS A 141 6.38 7.37 -17.39
N ASN A 142 6.09 6.33 -16.60
CA ASN A 142 6.72 6.12 -15.30
C ASN A 142 8.20 5.74 -15.44
N LYS A 143 8.56 4.93 -16.45
CA LYS A 143 9.96 4.62 -16.78
C LYS A 143 10.76 5.89 -16.98
N SER A 144 10.23 6.83 -17.74
CA SER A 144 10.94 8.07 -18.03
C SER A 144 11.14 8.94 -16.82
N ILE A 145 10.12 9.14 -15.98
CA ILE A 145 10.27 9.90 -14.73
C ILE A 145 11.35 9.26 -13.86
N TYR A 146 11.33 7.93 -13.71
CA TYR A 146 12.33 7.18 -12.96
C TYR A 146 13.75 7.37 -13.51
N GLU A 147 13.96 7.12 -14.81
CA GLU A 147 15.28 7.20 -15.45
C GLU A 147 15.86 8.61 -15.37
N HIS A 148 15.03 9.62 -15.63
CA HIS A 148 15.45 11.01 -15.52
C HIS A 148 15.78 11.41 -14.07
N GLN A 149 14.95 11.03 -13.10
CA GLN A 149 15.25 11.27 -11.70
C GLN A 149 16.58 10.63 -11.30
N ARG A 150 16.80 9.36 -11.66
CA ARG A 150 18.05 8.65 -11.35
C ARG A 150 19.28 9.23 -12.04
N ALA A 151 19.11 9.88 -13.19
CA ALA A 151 20.17 10.57 -13.91
C ALA A 151 20.55 11.94 -13.31
N MET A 152 19.73 12.50 -12.41
CA MET A 152 20.07 13.74 -11.70
C MET A 152 21.30 13.54 -10.82
N LYS A 153 22.06 14.63 -10.60
CA LYS A 153 23.30 14.62 -9.78
C LYS A 153 23.12 13.92 -8.41
N ASN A 154 21.99 14.15 -7.75
CA ASN A 154 21.64 13.54 -6.45
C ASN A 154 20.48 12.54 -6.58
N GLY A 155 20.20 12.08 -7.81
CA GLY A 155 19.04 11.25 -8.16
C GLY A 155 18.97 9.89 -7.47
N ASN A 156 20.10 9.44 -6.91
CA ASN A 156 20.22 8.14 -6.24
C ASN A 156 20.34 8.25 -4.71
N GLU A 157 20.34 9.46 -4.17
CA GLU A 157 20.33 9.71 -2.72
C GLU A 157 18.96 9.49 -2.09
N LYS A 158 17.90 9.45 -2.92
CA LYS A 158 16.51 9.16 -2.57
C LYS A 158 15.92 8.12 -3.52
N ARG A 159 15.10 7.18 -3.04
CA ARG A 159 14.38 6.25 -3.93
C ARG A 159 13.31 7.01 -4.71
N ALA A 160 13.20 6.73 -6.01
CA ALA A 160 12.06 7.17 -6.79
C ALA A 160 10.84 6.34 -6.40
N LEU A 161 9.73 7.02 -6.09
CA LEU A 161 8.44 6.42 -5.80
C LEU A 161 7.37 7.07 -6.67
N GLN A 162 6.62 6.22 -7.37
CA GLN A 162 5.54 6.63 -8.26
C GLN A 162 4.27 5.84 -7.94
N MET A 163 3.17 6.55 -7.75
CA MET A 163 1.84 5.96 -7.66
C MET A 163 1.14 6.21 -8.99
N THR A 164 0.81 5.15 -9.74
CA THR A 164 0.25 5.28 -11.11
C THR A 164 -1.10 4.59 -11.28
N ARG A 165 -2.05 5.21 -12.01
CA ARG A 165 -3.44 4.71 -12.10
C ARG A 165 -3.58 3.52 -13.03
N SER A 166 -2.67 3.41 -13.99
CA SER A 166 -2.64 2.32 -14.95
C SER A 166 -1.31 1.57 -14.89
N GLY A 167 -1.28 0.35 -15.42
CA GLY A 167 -0.12 -0.52 -15.35
C GLY A 167 0.10 -1.31 -16.65
N SER A 168 1.37 -1.66 -16.88
CA SER A 168 1.79 -2.58 -17.93
C SER A 168 2.88 -3.49 -17.39
N PHE A 169 3.15 -4.60 -18.06
CA PHE A 169 4.20 -5.53 -17.62
C PHE A 169 5.56 -4.83 -17.58
N GLY A 170 6.30 -5.04 -16.49
CA GLY A 170 7.60 -4.42 -16.26
C GLY A 170 7.55 -3.08 -15.51
N LEU A 171 6.35 -2.55 -15.19
CA LEU A 171 6.18 -1.31 -14.45
C LEU A 171 6.94 -1.30 -13.10
N GLN A 172 7.00 -2.45 -12.42
CA GLN A 172 7.66 -2.60 -11.11
C GLN A 172 9.16 -2.26 -11.12
N HIS A 173 9.82 -2.24 -12.28
CA HIS A 173 11.24 -1.87 -12.38
C HIS A 173 11.51 -0.37 -12.14
N TYR A 174 10.46 0.46 -12.19
CA TYR A 174 10.61 1.91 -12.24
C TYR A 174 10.09 2.62 -10.98
N GLY A 175 10.20 1.95 -9.82
CA GLY A 175 9.78 2.53 -8.54
C GLY A 175 8.28 2.83 -8.48
N SER A 176 7.48 2.10 -9.25
CA SER A 176 6.06 2.34 -9.42
C SER A 176 5.22 1.28 -8.72
N PHE A 177 4.14 1.72 -8.09
CA PHE A 177 3.02 0.87 -7.67
C PHE A 177 1.72 1.42 -8.27
N SER A 178 0.72 0.56 -8.39
CA SER A 178 -0.58 0.97 -8.91
C SER A 178 -1.65 0.98 -7.83
N TRP A 179 -2.61 1.89 -7.98
CA TRP A 179 -3.89 1.78 -7.30
C TRP A 179 -5.00 1.48 -8.30
N SER A 180 -6.13 0.97 -7.81
CA SER A 180 -7.26 0.55 -8.64
C SER A 180 -8.08 1.67 -9.30
N GLY A 181 -7.68 2.93 -9.16
CA GLY A 181 -8.45 4.07 -9.67
C GLY A 181 -9.65 4.45 -8.81
N ASP A 182 -10.58 5.18 -9.43
CA ASP A 182 -11.63 5.96 -8.79
C ASP A 182 -12.83 5.08 -8.38
N VAL A 183 -12.61 4.22 -7.39
CA VAL A 183 -13.60 3.26 -6.90
C VAL A 183 -14.72 3.93 -6.09
N ASN A 184 -15.95 3.42 -6.17
CA ASN A 184 -17.04 3.90 -5.33
C ASN A 184 -16.99 3.27 -3.93
N ALA A 185 -17.32 4.03 -2.90
CA ALA A 185 -17.59 3.49 -1.58
C ALA A 185 -18.82 2.58 -1.63
N SER A 186 -18.60 1.27 -1.66
CA SER A 186 -19.65 0.26 -1.47
C SER A 186 -19.04 -1.10 -1.11
N TRP A 187 -19.84 -1.95 -0.45
CA TRP A 187 -19.45 -3.33 -0.14
C TRP A 187 -19.20 -4.17 -1.39
N LYS A 188 -20.01 -3.96 -2.43
CA LYS A 188 -19.82 -4.62 -3.74
C LYS A 188 -18.44 -4.30 -4.31
N GLU A 189 -18.06 -3.02 -4.29
CA GLU A 189 -16.77 -2.58 -4.80
C GLU A 189 -15.62 -3.14 -3.95
N MET A 190 -15.72 -3.07 -2.62
CA MET A 190 -14.72 -3.68 -1.73
C MET A 190 -14.51 -5.17 -2.04
N LYS A 191 -15.61 -5.90 -2.26
CA LYS A 191 -15.60 -7.33 -2.60
C LYS A 191 -14.92 -7.60 -3.93
N THR A 192 -15.11 -6.75 -4.94
CA THR A 192 -14.46 -6.90 -6.26
C THR A 192 -12.99 -6.47 -6.25
N GLN A 193 -12.58 -5.58 -5.35
CA GLN A 193 -11.19 -5.15 -5.25
C GLN A 193 -10.25 -6.27 -4.75
N VAL A 194 -10.74 -7.22 -3.93
CA VAL A 194 -9.90 -8.35 -3.48
C VAL A 194 -9.38 -9.19 -4.66
N PRO A 195 -10.23 -9.77 -5.54
CA PRO A 195 -9.75 -10.48 -6.71
C PRO A 195 -8.98 -9.60 -7.68
N SER A 196 -9.28 -8.30 -7.80
CA SER A 196 -8.50 -7.37 -8.64
C SER A 196 -7.05 -7.28 -8.20
N GLY A 197 -6.79 -7.05 -6.91
CA GLY A 197 -5.43 -7.01 -6.36
C GLY A 197 -4.68 -8.34 -6.46
N LEU A 198 -5.39 -9.47 -6.32
CA LEU A 198 -4.81 -10.80 -6.49
C LEU A 198 -4.39 -11.08 -7.93
N ASN A 199 -5.25 -10.75 -8.91
CA ASN A 199 -4.89 -10.89 -10.32
C ASN A 199 -3.73 -9.97 -10.69
N TYR A 200 -3.73 -8.74 -10.19
CA TYR A 200 -2.64 -7.78 -10.42
C TYR A 200 -1.30 -8.30 -9.89
N SER A 201 -1.29 -8.86 -8.68
CA SER A 201 -0.10 -9.43 -8.07
C SER A 201 0.38 -10.70 -8.78
N LEU A 202 -0.54 -11.53 -9.27
CA LEU A 202 -0.23 -12.72 -10.10
C LEU A 202 0.42 -12.36 -11.44
N CYS A 203 0.17 -11.16 -11.97
CA CYS A 203 0.86 -10.62 -13.14
C CYS A 203 2.33 -10.23 -12.88
N GLY A 204 2.87 -10.49 -11.68
CA GLY A 204 4.26 -10.24 -11.34
C GLY A 204 4.56 -8.81 -10.89
N ILE A 205 3.52 -8.02 -10.57
CA ILE A 205 3.67 -6.64 -10.08
C ILE A 205 3.31 -6.62 -8.58
N PRO A 206 4.29 -6.60 -7.66
CA PRO A 206 4.06 -6.97 -6.26
C PRO A 206 3.47 -5.85 -5.39
N PHE A 207 3.41 -4.62 -5.89
CA PHE A 207 2.98 -3.44 -5.15
C PHE A 207 1.68 -2.88 -5.74
N TRP A 208 0.60 -2.97 -4.95
CA TRP A 208 -0.73 -2.54 -5.33
C TRP A 208 -1.54 -2.12 -4.10
N ASN A 209 -2.52 -1.23 -4.29
CA ASN A 209 -3.56 -0.93 -3.31
C ASN A 209 -4.87 -0.48 -3.98
N THR A 210 -5.87 -0.16 -3.16
CA THR A 210 -7.08 0.58 -3.55
C THR A 210 -7.24 1.78 -2.60
N ASP A 211 -8.12 2.71 -2.96
CA ASP A 211 -8.53 3.78 -2.06
C ASP A 211 -9.37 3.19 -0.92
N LEU A 212 -8.80 3.18 0.29
CA LEU A 212 -9.43 2.53 1.44
C LEU A 212 -10.71 3.29 1.82
N GLY A 213 -11.86 2.63 1.70
CA GLY A 213 -13.18 3.23 1.89
C GLY A 213 -13.84 3.77 0.63
N GLY A 214 -13.12 3.81 -0.49
CA GLY A 214 -13.61 4.30 -1.79
C GLY A 214 -13.16 5.72 -2.11
N PHE A 215 -13.00 6.02 -3.40
CA PHE A 215 -12.73 7.38 -3.89
C PHE A 215 -13.97 8.28 -3.79
N PHE A 216 -15.15 7.74 -4.11
CA PHE A 216 -16.41 8.47 -4.09
C PHE A 216 -17.38 7.99 -3.01
N TYR A 217 -17.83 8.88 -2.11
CA TYR A 217 -18.81 8.58 -1.06
C TYR A 217 -20.25 8.93 -1.46
N TRP A 218 -20.58 8.95 -2.75
CA TRP A 218 -21.90 9.38 -3.24
C TRP A 218 -23.06 8.57 -2.67
N GLU A 219 -22.79 7.34 -2.25
CA GLU A 219 -23.75 6.44 -1.64
C GLU A 219 -23.94 6.63 -0.14
N PHE A 220 -23.25 7.58 0.51
CA PHE A 220 -23.30 7.79 1.96
C PHE A 220 -23.38 9.27 2.33
N GLU A 221 -24.16 10.05 1.56
CA GLU A 221 -24.36 11.49 1.77
C GLU A 221 -23.06 12.32 1.77
N GLN A 222 -21.95 11.74 1.29
CA GLN A 222 -20.61 12.32 1.41
C GLN A 222 -20.22 12.65 2.87
N ASN A 223 -20.80 11.92 3.83
CA ASN A 223 -20.70 12.24 5.25
C ASN A 223 -19.94 11.14 6.03
N PRO A 224 -18.73 11.40 6.55
CA PRO A 224 -17.95 10.43 7.34
C PRO A 224 -18.62 10.06 8.68
N LYS A 225 -19.68 10.77 9.09
CA LYS A 225 -20.51 10.45 10.26
C LYS A 225 -21.65 9.48 9.96
N ASN A 226 -21.86 9.12 8.69
CA ASN A 226 -22.83 8.08 8.31
C ASN A 226 -22.32 6.72 8.82
N PRO A 227 -23.02 6.02 9.74
CA PRO A 227 -22.48 4.82 10.38
C PRO A 227 -22.24 3.67 9.39
N ALA A 228 -23.00 3.59 8.29
CA ALA A 228 -22.77 2.59 7.25
C ALA A 228 -21.46 2.83 6.48
N LEU A 229 -21.09 4.11 6.26
CA LEU A 229 -19.76 4.46 5.75
C LEU A 229 -18.67 4.17 6.78
N GLN A 230 -18.92 4.44 8.06
CA GLN A 230 -17.95 4.17 9.12
C GLN A 230 -17.60 2.68 9.23
N GLU A 231 -18.56 1.77 9.10
CA GLU A 231 -18.29 0.33 9.09
C GLU A 231 -17.51 -0.06 7.83
N LEU A 232 -17.92 0.42 6.65
CA LEU A 232 -17.21 0.16 5.40
C LEU A 232 -15.76 0.65 5.45
N GLN A 233 -15.52 1.88 5.90
CA GLN A 233 -14.18 2.44 6.08
C GLN A 233 -13.37 1.60 7.07
N THR A 234 -13.97 1.20 8.19
CA THR A 234 -13.30 0.39 9.22
C THR A 234 -12.84 -0.96 8.64
N ARG A 235 -13.71 -1.67 7.93
CA ARG A 235 -13.37 -2.96 7.29
C ARG A 235 -12.33 -2.80 6.19
N TRP A 236 -12.40 -1.72 5.42
CA TRP A 236 -11.41 -1.44 4.38
C TRP A 236 -10.05 -1.08 4.96
N MET A 237 -9.98 -0.30 6.05
CA MET A 237 -8.74 0.02 6.76
C MET A 237 -8.10 -1.21 7.42
N GLN A 238 -8.91 -2.12 7.97
CA GLN A 238 -8.45 -3.42 8.46
C GLN A 238 -7.80 -4.20 7.32
N TRP A 239 -8.46 -4.32 6.17
CA TRP A 239 -7.88 -4.97 5.00
C TRP A 239 -6.58 -4.27 4.53
N GLY A 240 -6.58 -2.94 4.47
CA GLY A 240 -5.42 -2.12 4.08
C GLY A 240 -4.17 -2.37 4.94
N THR A 241 -4.33 -2.81 6.20
CA THR A 241 -3.21 -3.18 7.08
C THR A 241 -2.35 -4.29 6.48
N PHE A 242 -2.97 -5.19 5.70
CA PHE A 242 -2.35 -6.36 5.07
C PHE A 242 -2.29 -6.26 3.54
N MET A 243 -2.30 -5.03 3.00
CA MET A 243 -1.94 -4.77 1.60
C MET A 243 -0.46 -4.43 1.46
N PRO A 244 0.13 -4.53 0.26
CA PRO A 244 1.48 -4.02 0.00
C PRO A 244 1.65 -2.56 0.44
N LEU A 245 0.68 -1.70 0.11
CA LEU A 245 0.61 -0.29 0.56
C LEU A 245 -0.71 -0.04 1.33
N MET A 246 -0.64 0.67 2.45
CA MET A 246 -1.81 1.11 3.22
C MET A 246 -2.05 2.60 2.93
N ARG A 247 -3.03 2.92 2.07
CA ARG A 247 -3.29 4.28 1.59
C ARG A 247 -4.78 4.65 1.67
N ASN A 248 -5.10 5.62 2.51
CA ASN A 248 -6.46 6.14 2.63
C ASN A 248 -6.63 7.40 1.77
N HIS A 249 -7.71 7.47 0.99
CA HIS A 249 -7.95 8.57 0.06
C HIS A 249 -9.39 8.65 -0.43
N CYS A 250 -9.82 9.85 -0.78
CA CYS A 250 -11.10 10.13 -1.44
C CYS A 250 -11.03 11.44 -2.23
N SER A 251 -12.02 11.68 -3.10
CA SER A 251 -12.19 12.96 -3.80
C SER A 251 -12.80 14.02 -2.90
N SER A 252 -12.42 15.29 -3.11
CA SER A 252 -13.15 16.43 -2.53
C SER A 252 -14.62 16.44 -3.00
N PRO A 253 -15.59 16.87 -2.16
CA PRO A 253 -15.45 17.42 -0.80
C PRO A 253 -15.39 16.37 0.32
N MET A 254 -15.33 15.08 -0.01
CA MET A 254 -15.20 14.02 0.97
C MET A 254 -13.87 14.11 1.73
N VAL A 255 -13.86 13.57 2.95
CA VAL A 255 -12.71 13.57 3.85
C VAL A 255 -12.53 12.18 4.43
N SER A 256 -11.28 11.76 4.60
CA SER A 256 -10.96 10.36 4.94
C SER A 256 -10.10 10.21 6.20
N GLU A 257 -9.66 11.32 6.80
CA GLU A 257 -8.78 11.34 7.94
C GLU A 257 -9.43 10.70 9.18
N LEU A 258 -8.64 10.01 10.01
CA LEU A 258 -9.13 9.25 11.17
C LEU A 258 -10.10 10.05 12.08
N TYR A 259 -9.81 11.33 12.35
CA TYR A 259 -10.63 12.19 13.20
C TYR A 259 -11.99 12.56 12.59
N GLU A 260 -12.16 12.39 11.28
CA GLU A 260 -13.45 12.56 10.61
C GLU A 260 -14.38 11.37 10.89
N PHE A 261 -13.85 10.23 11.31
CA PHE A 261 -14.62 9.03 11.67
C PHE A 261 -14.93 8.93 13.17
N GLY A 262 -14.61 9.96 13.96
CA GLY A 262 -14.95 10.02 15.39
C GLY A 262 -13.80 10.53 16.24
N LYS A 263 -13.89 10.27 17.54
CA LYS A 263 -12.83 10.52 18.53
C LYS A 263 -12.52 9.22 19.28
N GLN A 264 -11.44 9.23 20.06
CA GLN A 264 -11.10 8.10 20.92
C GLN A 264 -12.29 7.70 21.80
N GLY A 265 -12.59 6.41 21.82
CA GLY A 265 -13.79 5.86 22.46
C GLY A 265 -14.95 5.61 21.50
N ASP A 266 -14.94 6.16 20.28
CA ASP A 266 -15.88 5.79 19.22
C ASP A 266 -15.38 4.53 18.50
N TRP A 267 -16.31 3.64 18.13
CA TRP A 267 -15.98 2.32 17.60
C TRP A 267 -15.17 2.35 16.30
N ALA A 268 -15.52 3.23 15.36
CA ALA A 268 -14.82 3.36 14.08
C ALA A 268 -13.41 3.93 14.28
N TYR A 269 -13.30 4.99 15.07
CA TYR A 269 -12.02 5.63 15.40
C TYR A 269 -11.06 4.63 16.06
N ASP A 270 -11.50 3.94 17.11
CA ASP A 270 -10.64 3.00 17.85
C ASP A 270 -10.19 1.83 16.97
N ALA A 271 -11.10 1.27 16.15
CA ALA A 271 -10.81 0.17 15.24
C ALA A 271 -9.82 0.56 14.13
N ILE A 272 -10.02 1.73 13.50
CA ILE A 272 -9.10 2.24 12.46
C ILE A 272 -7.73 2.56 13.07
N LEU A 273 -7.69 3.19 14.25
CA LEU A 273 -6.43 3.46 14.95
C LEU A 273 -5.68 2.16 15.29
N MET A 274 -6.39 1.13 15.73
CA MET A 274 -5.79 -0.17 16.02
C MET A 274 -5.17 -0.81 14.77
N ALA A 275 -5.86 -0.74 13.63
CA ALA A 275 -5.35 -1.21 12.33
C ALA A 275 -4.06 -0.47 11.92
N ILE A 276 -4.05 0.87 12.03
CA ILE A 276 -2.87 1.71 11.74
C ILE A 276 -1.70 1.34 12.66
N LYS A 277 -1.93 1.20 13.97
CA LYS A 277 -0.87 0.80 14.91
C LYS A 277 -0.31 -0.58 14.61
N LEU A 278 -1.17 -1.55 14.26
CA LEU A 278 -0.74 -2.89 13.88
C LEU A 278 0.15 -2.87 12.63
N ARG A 279 -0.18 -2.05 11.62
CA ARG A 279 0.66 -1.83 10.43
C ARG A 279 2.09 -1.42 10.82
N TYR A 280 2.23 -0.47 11.74
CA TYR A 280 3.55 -0.01 12.20
C TYR A 280 4.30 -1.07 13.01
N ARG A 281 3.61 -1.79 13.89
CA ARG A 281 4.22 -2.90 14.63
C ARG A 281 4.68 -4.04 13.71
N LEU A 282 4.03 -4.26 12.58
CA LEU A 282 4.43 -5.26 11.58
C LEU A 282 5.51 -4.77 10.60
N LEU A 283 6.05 -3.55 10.74
CA LEU A 283 7.04 -3.01 9.80
C LEU A 283 8.25 -3.92 9.56
N PRO A 284 8.86 -4.59 10.56
CA PRO A 284 9.96 -5.52 10.29
C PRO A 284 9.57 -6.65 9.33
N TYR A 285 8.36 -7.20 9.47
CA TYR A 285 7.84 -8.23 8.57
C TYR A 285 7.53 -7.65 7.18
N ILE A 286 6.84 -6.51 7.13
CA ILE A 286 6.39 -5.88 5.89
C ILE A 286 7.58 -5.40 5.05
N TYR A 287 8.57 -4.78 5.67
CA TYR A 287 9.77 -4.29 5.00
C TYR A 287 10.65 -5.46 4.53
N SER A 288 10.67 -6.56 5.29
CA SER A 288 11.35 -7.79 4.84
C SER A 288 10.64 -8.43 3.64
N ALA A 289 9.31 -8.42 3.60
CA ALA A 289 8.55 -8.86 2.44
C ALA A 289 8.78 -7.96 1.22
N ALA A 290 8.93 -6.64 1.40
CA ALA A 290 9.34 -5.72 0.34
C ALA A 290 10.78 -5.99 -0.13
N GLY A 291 11.69 -6.31 0.78
CA GLY A 291 13.04 -6.80 0.48
C GLY A 291 13.01 -8.08 -0.35
N ASP A 292 12.15 -9.05 0.00
CA ASP A 292 11.96 -10.31 -0.75
C ASP A 292 11.47 -10.04 -2.20
N CYS A 293 10.61 -9.04 -2.42
CA CYS A 293 10.21 -8.62 -3.76
C CYS A 293 11.40 -8.17 -4.62
N VAL A 294 12.36 -7.47 -4.03
CA VAL A 294 13.53 -6.94 -4.74
C VAL A 294 14.63 -8.00 -4.90
N GLN A 295 14.95 -8.73 -3.82
CA GLN A 295 16.08 -9.65 -3.79
C GLN A 295 15.75 -11.02 -4.38
N ASN A 296 14.49 -11.47 -4.25
CA ASN A 296 14.08 -12.85 -4.58
C ASN A 296 12.82 -12.92 -5.47
N SER A 297 12.42 -11.81 -6.09
CA SER A 297 11.20 -11.73 -6.90
C SER A 297 9.94 -12.20 -6.15
N GLY A 298 9.89 -11.92 -4.85
CA GLY A 298 8.75 -12.21 -3.98
C GLY A 298 7.47 -11.44 -4.35
N THR A 299 6.38 -11.79 -3.67
CA THR A 299 5.06 -11.15 -3.84
C THR A 299 4.43 -11.00 -2.46
N MET A 300 3.94 -9.80 -2.15
CA MET A 300 3.37 -9.50 -0.83
C MET A 300 1.90 -9.92 -0.72
N MET A 301 1.07 -9.68 -1.73
CA MET A 301 -0.34 -10.11 -1.75
C MET A 301 -0.48 -11.36 -2.63
N ARG A 302 -0.53 -12.54 -2.00
CA ARG A 302 -0.35 -13.82 -2.71
C ARG A 302 -1.67 -14.58 -2.79
N ALA A 303 -2.19 -14.72 -4.00
CA ALA A 303 -3.32 -15.62 -4.25
C ALA A 303 -2.95 -17.03 -3.78
N LEU A 304 -3.89 -17.72 -3.12
CA LEU A 304 -3.59 -19.00 -2.47
C LEU A 304 -3.09 -20.08 -3.45
N VAL A 305 -3.40 -19.97 -4.74
CA VAL A 305 -2.83 -20.85 -5.78
C VAL A 305 -1.30 -20.84 -5.82
N MET A 306 -0.64 -19.75 -5.42
CA MET A 306 0.83 -19.64 -5.42
C MET A 306 1.49 -20.60 -4.41
N ASP A 307 0.83 -20.86 -3.29
CA ASP A 307 1.38 -21.65 -2.18
C ASP A 307 0.60 -22.97 -1.96
N TYR A 308 -0.60 -23.08 -2.50
CA TYR A 308 -1.55 -24.19 -2.30
C TYR A 308 -2.15 -24.71 -3.62
N ALA A 309 -1.37 -24.76 -4.70
CA ALA A 309 -1.84 -25.21 -6.03
C ALA A 309 -2.52 -26.58 -6.04
N HIS A 310 -2.09 -27.50 -5.16
CA HIS A 310 -2.67 -28.86 -5.07
C HIS A 310 -3.95 -28.93 -4.23
N ASP A 311 -4.25 -27.90 -3.43
CA ASP A 311 -5.51 -27.79 -2.73
C ASP A 311 -6.55 -27.14 -3.66
N LYS A 312 -7.41 -27.98 -4.25
CA LYS A 312 -8.42 -27.54 -5.23
C LYS A 312 -9.36 -26.46 -4.71
N LYS A 313 -9.61 -26.41 -3.39
CA LYS A 313 -10.46 -25.37 -2.79
C LYS A 313 -9.65 -24.08 -2.66
N ALA A 314 -8.51 -24.12 -1.98
CA ALA A 314 -7.67 -22.93 -1.77
C ALA A 314 -7.28 -22.25 -3.10
N SER A 315 -6.85 -23.03 -4.09
CA SER A 315 -6.39 -22.53 -5.40
C SER A 315 -7.46 -21.78 -6.22
N ARG A 316 -8.75 -21.88 -5.85
CA ARG A 316 -9.87 -21.21 -6.52
C ARG A 316 -10.47 -20.07 -5.71
N LEU A 317 -10.03 -19.87 -4.47
CA LEU A 317 -10.48 -18.76 -3.64
C LEU A 317 -9.93 -17.45 -4.18
N ASN A 318 -10.76 -16.42 -4.09
CA ASN A 318 -10.48 -15.09 -4.62
C ASN A 318 -10.78 -13.98 -3.60
N ASP A 319 -11.12 -14.38 -2.38
CA ASP A 319 -11.53 -13.56 -1.26
C ASP A 319 -10.71 -13.87 0.01
N GLU A 320 -9.63 -14.65 -0.14
CA GLU A 320 -8.62 -15.03 0.85
C GLU A 320 -7.24 -15.07 0.18
N TYR A 321 -6.19 -14.69 0.91
CA TYR A 321 -4.84 -14.65 0.37
C TYR A 321 -3.78 -14.71 1.47
N LEU A 322 -2.54 -15.01 1.12
CA LEU A 322 -1.41 -14.82 2.03
C LEU A 322 -0.83 -13.41 1.89
N PHE A 323 -0.70 -12.69 3.00
CA PHE A 323 0.12 -11.48 3.10
C PHE A 323 1.54 -11.86 3.52
N GLY A 324 2.50 -11.65 2.62
CA GLY A 324 3.80 -12.33 2.66
C GLY A 324 3.61 -13.85 2.66
N ARG A 325 4.49 -14.62 3.30
CA ARG A 325 4.43 -16.10 3.30
C ARG A 325 3.72 -16.70 4.53
N SER A 326 3.28 -15.85 5.46
CA SER A 326 2.93 -16.29 6.82
C SER A 326 1.48 -16.04 7.22
N LEU A 327 0.85 -14.98 6.72
CA LEU A 327 -0.43 -14.49 7.24
C LEU A 327 -1.55 -14.73 6.23
N LEU A 328 -2.47 -15.65 6.51
CA LEU A 328 -3.71 -15.83 5.77
C LEU A 328 -4.71 -14.74 6.17
N VAL A 329 -5.18 -13.97 5.20
CA VAL A 329 -6.05 -12.80 5.40
C VAL A 329 -7.39 -13.03 4.71
N LYS A 330 -8.48 -12.84 5.46
CA LYS A 330 -9.86 -12.81 4.94
C LYS A 330 -10.45 -11.41 5.13
N PRO A 331 -10.48 -10.55 4.09
CA PRO A 331 -11.20 -9.29 4.19
C PRO A 331 -12.69 -9.52 4.47
N VAL A 332 -13.27 -8.71 5.37
CA VAL A 332 -14.72 -8.66 5.59
C VAL A 332 -15.33 -7.72 4.58
N THR A 333 -16.05 -8.26 3.60
CA THR A 333 -16.54 -7.52 2.43
C THR A 333 -18.06 -7.39 2.38
N ASP A 334 -18.74 -7.65 3.50
CA ASP A 334 -20.19 -7.55 3.64
C ASP A 334 -20.52 -6.75 4.92
N PRO A 335 -21.62 -5.96 4.94
CA PRO A 335 -22.04 -5.24 6.14
C PRO A 335 -22.44 -6.24 7.23
N MET A 336 -21.98 -6.00 8.46
CA MET A 336 -22.24 -6.86 9.61
C MET A 336 -23.03 -6.16 10.71
N TYR A 337 -22.84 -4.84 10.89
CA TYR A 337 -23.36 -4.09 12.04
C TYR A 337 -24.17 -2.86 11.68
N THR A 338 -24.22 -2.51 10.41
CA THR A 338 -24.89 -1.33 9.89
C THR A 338 -25.62 -1.67 8.59
N TRP A 339 -26.57 -0.81 8.24
CA TRP A 339 -27.25 -0.87 6.95
C TRP A 339 -27.49 0.54 6.44
N LYS A 340 -27.73 0.66 5.14
CA LYS A 340 -28.02 1.92 4.46
C LYS A 340 -29.45 1.87 3.91
N ASP A 341 -30.23 2.92 4.14
CA ASP A 341 -31.57 3.04 3.57
C ASP A 341 -31.58 3.59 2.13
N ASN A 342 -32.76 3.69 1.53
CA ASN A 342 -32.95 4.22 0.18
C ASN A 342 -32.66 5.72 0.06
N GLU A 343 -32.63 6.45 1.20
CA GLU A 343 -32.24 7.87 1.28
C GLU A 343 -30.73 8.04 1.53
N LYS A 344 -29.97 6.94 1.47
CA LYS A 344 -28.52 6.88 1.70
C LYS A 344 -28.08 7.10 3.15
N LYS A 345 -29.01 7.16 4.10
CA LYS A 345 -28.67 7.27 5.53
C LYS A 345 -28.23 5.93 6.07
N GLY A 346 -27.18 5.96 6.88
CA GLY A 346 -26.68 4.80 7.59
C GLY A 346 -27.38 4.63 8.94
N HIS A 347 -27.60 3.37 9.31
CA HIS A 347 -28.20 2.99 10.59
C HIS A 347 -27.41 1.84 11.20
N THR A 348 -27.31 1.82 12.53
CA THR A 348 -26.71 0.71 13.27
C THR A 348 -27.75 -0.39 13.52
N ILE A 349 -27.36 -1.65 13.38
CA ILE A 349 -28.18 -2.81 13.74
C ILE A 349 -28.22 -2.98 15.27
N TYR A 350 -27.12 -2.65 15.94
CA TYR A 350 -26.94 -2.82 17.38
C TYR A 350 -26.86 -1.45 18.08
N PRO A 351 -27.42 -1.29 19.30
CA PRO A 351 -27.27 -0.06 20.08
C PRO A 351 -25.81 0.28 20.43
N ASP A 352 -24.97 -0.75 20.60
CA ASP A 352 -23.55 -0.63 20.86
C ASP A 352 -22.78 -1.58 19.93
N VAL A 353 -22.28 -1.03 18.82
CA VAL A 353 -21.53 -1.78 17.81
C VAL A 353 -20.29 -2.45 18.40
N LYS A 354 -19.69 -1.91 19.48
CA LYS A 354 -18.49 -2.50 20.12
C LYS A 354 -18.76 -3.86 20.76
N LYS A 355 -20.02 -4.14 21.13
CA LYS A 355 -20.41 -5.41 21.74
C LYS A 355 -20.92 -6.43 20.73
N ALA A 356 -21.10 -6.03 19.47
CA ALA A 356 -21.57 -6.91 18.43
C ALA A 356 -20.40 -7.76 17.89
N ALA A 357 -20.70 -9.03 17.60
CA ALA A 357 -19.78 -9.95 16.94
C ALA A 357 -20.62 -10.86 16.03
N ALA A 358 -20.20 -11.05 14.78
CA ALA A 358 -20.86 -11.95 13.84
C ALA A 358 -19.82 -12.83 13.14
N PRO A 359 -20.19 -14.06 12.73
CA PRO A 359 -19.23 -15.02 12.18
C PRO A 359 -18.87 -14.68 10.73
N VAL A 360 -17.61 -14.91 10.39
CA VAL A 360 -17.07 -14.87 9.02
C VAL A 360 -16.49 -16.25 8.73
N ASN A 361 -16.88 -16.85 7.60
CA ASN A 361 -16.33 -18.13 7.15
C ASN A 361 -14.94 -17.92 6.56
N VAL A 362 -14.00 -18.75 6.96
CA VAL A 362 -12.62 -18.75 6.43
C VAL A 362 -12.22 -20.17 6.11
N TYR A 363 -11.67 -20.40 4.92
CA TYR A 363 -11.05 -21.68 4.61
C TYR A 363 -9.59 -21.70 5.06
N LEU A 364 -9.22 -22.72 5.83
CA LEU A 364 -7.82 -22.94 6.19
C LEU A 364 -7.21 -23.94 5.21
N PRO A 365 -6.22 -23.57 4.37
CA PRO A 365 -5.64 -24.49 3.39
C PRO A 365 -5.04 -25.75 4.02
N LYS A 366 -5.11 -26.86 3.28
CA LYS A 366 -4.53 -28.16 3.68
C LYS A 366 -3.01 -28.10 3.82
N GLY A 367 -2.47 -29.08 4.55
CA GLY A 367 -1.03 -29.32 4.66
C GLY A 367 -0.32 -28.48 5.73
N ASN A 368 -1.03 -27.57 6.40
CA ASN A 368 -0.49 -26.80 7.52
C ASN A 368 -1.50 -26.69 8.66
N LYS A 369 -0.96 -26.49 9.86
CA LYS A 369 -1.73 -25.99 11.01
C LYS A 369 -1.75 -24.46 10.94
N TRP A 370 -2.78 -23.89 11.56
CA TRP A 370 -3.04 -22.46 11.54
C TRP A 370 -3.34 -21.97 12.95
N TYR A 371 -2.85 -20.78 13.27
CA TYR A 371 -3.16 -20.07 14.50
C TYR A 371 -4.07 -18.91 14.16
N ASP A 372 -5.20 -18.75 14.83
CA ASP A 372 -5.92 -17.48 14.80
C ASP A 372 -5.01 -16.41 15.42
N PHE A 373 -4.71 -15.38 14.63
CA PHE A 373 -3.77 -14.33 15.01
C PHE A 373 -4.19 -13.65 16.32
N TRP A 374 -5.48 -13.51 16.59
CA TRP A 374 -5.98 -12.65 17.66
C TRP A 374 -6.00 -13.33 19.02
N ASN A 375 -6.21 -14.65 19.06
CA ASN A 375 -6.36 -15.41 20.31
C ASN A 375 -5.42 -16.63 20.42
N ASN A 376 -4.57 -16.86 19.40
CA ASN A 376 -3.66 -17.99 19.29
C ASN A 376 -4.32 -19.38 19.33
N ALA A 377 -5.64 -19.48 19.09
CA ALA A 377 -6.31 -20.76 18.94
C ALA A 377 -5.77 -21.48 17.71
N GLN A 378 -5.44 -22.77 17.86
CA GLN A 378 -4.85 -23.58 16.81
C GLN A 378 -5.93 -24.40 16.09
N TYR A 379 -5.78 -24.52 14.77
CA TYR A 379 -6.66 -25.25 13.88
C TYR A 379 -5.84 -26.13 12.93
N GLU A 380 -6.37 -27.30 12.60
CA GLU A 380 -5.86 -28.10 11.49
C GLU A 380 -6.26 -27.45 10.15
N GLY A 381 -5.45 -27.61 9.12
CA GLY A 381 -5.79 -27.19 7.77
C GLY A 381 -6.83 -28.10 7.12
N GLY A 382 -7.37 -27.67 5.99
CA GLY A 382 -8.34 -28.40 5.18
C GLY A 382 -9.80 -28.26 5.59
N GLN A 383 -10.13 -27.27 6.41
CA GLN A 383 -11.47 -27.05 6.95
C GLN A 383 -11.92 -25.60 6.81
N ASP A 384 -13.23 -25.39 6.85
CA ASP A 384 -13.83 -24.07 7.03
C ASP A 384 -14.01 -23.79 8.53
N VAL A 385 -13.64 -22.59 8.96
CA VAL A 385 -13.82 -22.12 10.32
C VAL A 385 -14.75 -20.91 10.35
N GLN A 386 -15.61 -20.84 11.36
CA GLN A 386 -16.45 -19.67 11.62
C GLN A 386 -15.76 -18.80 12.66
N ARG A 387 -15.20 -17.68 12.23
CA ARG A 387 -14.54 -16.74 13.12
C ARG A 387 -15.48 -15.59 13.48
N LEU A 388 -15.80 -15.43 14.75
CA LEU A 388 -16.50 -14.23 15.23
C LEU A 388 -15.62 -12.99 15.01
N CYS A 389 -16.12 -11.98 14.31
CA CYS A 389 -15.33 -10.79 13.98
C CYS A 389 -16.03 -9.52 14.43
N PRO A 390 -15.87 -9.09 15.70
CA PRO A 390 -16.32 -7.77 16.13
C PRO A 390 -15.76 -6.66 15.23
N ILE A 391 -16.28 -5.45 15.38
CA ILE A 391 -15.98 -4.32 14.48
C ILE A 391 -14.50 -4.00 14.37
N ASP A 392 -13.70 -4.33 15.39
CA ASP A 392 -12.30 -3.97 15.51
C ASP A 392 -11.34 -4.98 14.87
N ILE A 393 -11.77 -6.22 14.58
CA ILE A 393 -10.91 -7.24 13.95
C ILE A 393 -11.55 -7.85 12.69
N MET A 394 -10.69 -8.32 11.78
CA MET A 394 -11.05 -9.22 10.68
C MET A 394 -10.28 -10.55 10.80
N PRO A 395 -10.72 -11.65 10.17
CA PRO A 395 -9.99 -12.91 10.29
C PRO A 395 -8.58 -12.81 9.69
N VAL A 396 -7.59 -13.15 10.51
CA VAL A 396 -6.19 -13.31 10.14
C VAL A 396 -5.70 -14.58 10.82
N PHE A 397 -5.08 -15.47 10.06
CA PHE A 397 -4.50 -16.70 10.57
C PHE A 397 -3.00 -16.76 10.24
N VAL A 398 -2.22 -17.28 11.17
CA VAL A 398 -0.77 -17.44 11.04
C VAL A 398 -0.47 -18.91 10.76
N LYS A 399 0.27 -19.16 9.68
CA LYS A 399 0.73 -20.50 9.33
C LYS A 399 1.69 -21.03 10.41
N ALA A 400 1.52 -22.27 10.86
CA ALA A 400 2.51 -22.95 11.72
C ALA A 400 3.92 -22.97 11.08
N GLY A 401 4.96 -22.86 11.90
CA GLY A 401 6.34 -22.64 11.50
C GLY A 401 6.70 -21.18 11.22
N THR A 402 5.73 -20.26 11.27
CA THR A 402 6.00 -18.83 11.07
C THR A 402 6.91 -18.28 12.17
N ILE A 403 7.91 -17.52 11.76
CA ILE A 403 8.70 -16.63 12.61
C ILE A 403 8.33 -15.20 12.22
N LEU A 404 7.64 -14.48 13.10
CA LEU A 404 7.03 -13.18 12.80
C LEU A 404 7.64 -12.09 13.69
N PRO A 405 8.44 -11.16 13.12
CA PRO A 405 9.00 -10.05 13.88
C PRO A 405 7.99 -8.90 14.07
N PHE A 406 7.98 -8.32 15.27
CA PHE A 406 7.23 -7.15 15.65
C PHE A 406 8.18 -6.04 16.10
N GLY A 407 7.99 -4.85 15.53
CA GLY A 407 8.69 -3.62 15.89
C GLY A 407 8.02 -2.85 17.03
N PRO A 408 8.67 -1.78 17.49
CA PRO A 408 8.13 -0.90 18.54
C PRO A 408 6.92 -0.11 18.04
N GLU A 409 6.13 0.42 18.98
CA GLU A 409 5.12 1.42 18.64
C GLU A 409 5.80 2.74 18.24
N VAL A 410 5.44 3.23 17.05
CA VAL A 410 5.99 4.42 16.40
C VAL A 410 4.89 5.18 15.63
N GLN A 411 5.16 6.45 15.30
CA GLN A 411 4.33 7.36 14.51
C GLN A 411 4.76 7.41 13.04
N TYR A 412 6.02 7.09 12.75
CA TYR A 412 6.59 7.02 11.40
C TYR A 412 7.68 5.94 11.35
N SER A 413 8.01 5.46 10.14
CA SER A 413 8.76 4.20 9.93
C SER A 413 10.16 4.17 10.53
N SER A 414 10.80 5.33 10.69
CA SER A 414 12.18 5.46 11.18
C SER A 414 12.28 6.13 12.56
N GLU A 415 11.18 6.26 13.32
CA GLU A 415 11.19 6.97 14.61
C GLU A 415 12.12 6.30 15.62
N LYS A 416 12.08 4.97 15.69
CA LYS A 416 12.86 4.18 16.63
C LYS A 416 13.67 3.12 15.87
N PRO A 417 14.93 2.90 16.26
CA PRO A 417 15.70 1.79 15.71
C PRO A 417 15.05 0.46 16.06
N TRP A 418 15.35 -0.58 15.28
CA TRP A 418 14.96 -1.96 15.58
C TRP A 418 15.99 -2.66 16.49
N ASP A 419 16.55 -1.93 17.46
CA ASP A 419 17.51 -2.47 18.42
C ASP A 419 16.85 -3.46 19.40
N GLU A 420 15.54 -3.36 19.61
CA GLU A 420 14.73 -4.35 20.30
C GLU A 420 13.55 -4.79 19.42
N LEU A 421 13.49 -6.08 19.07
CA LEU A 421 12.38 -6.68 18.31
C LEU A 421 11.76 -7.84 19.07
N GLU A 422 10.44 -7.93 19.03
CA GLU A 422 9.70 -9.12 19.47
C GLU A 422 9.69 -10.14 18.32
N ILE A 423 10.16 -11.36 18.55
CA ILE A 423 10.23 -12.42 17.54
C ILE A 423 9.27 -13.53 17.94
N ARG A 424 8.15 -13.66 17.26
CA ARG A 424 7.14 -14.68 17.56
C ARG A 424 7.35 -15.92 16.73
N VAL A 425 7.54 -17.05 17.38
CA VAL A 425 7.61 -18.37 16.76
C VAL A 425 6.28 -19.07 16.97
N TYR A 426 5.58 -19.35 15.88
CA TYR A 426 4.33 -20.13 15.87
C TYR A 426 4.69 -21.60 15.62
N PRO A 427 4.69 -22.47 16.65
CA PRO A 427 5.17 -23.83 16.52
C PRO A 427 4.25 -24.72 15.65
N GLY A 428 4.62 -25.99 15.50
CA GLY A 428 3.83 -27.03 14.84
C GLY A 428 4.31 -27.39 13.43
N ALA A 429 5.34 -26.72 12.93
CA ALA A 429 6.08 -27.05 11.71
C ALA A 429 7.43 -26.32 11.73
N ASP A 430 8.40 -26.81 10.96
CA ASP A 430 9.64 -26.06 10.72
C ASP A 430 9.35 -24.77 9.95
N GLY A 431 10.22 -23.78 10.07
CA GLY A 431 10.09 -22.59 9.25
C GLY A 431 11.29 -21.65 9.29
N MET A 432 11.27 -20.69 8.39
CA MET A 432 12.37 -19.77 8.16
C MET A 432 11.83 -18.36 7.91
N PHE A 433 12.58 -17.37 8.36
CA PHE A 433 12.30 -15.97 8.08
C PHE A 433 13.62 -15.21 7.93
N VAL A 434 13.70 -14.33 6.93
CA VAL A 434 14.85 -13.44 6.74
C VAL A 434 14.42 -12.03 7.11
N LEU A 435 15.03 -11.48 8.16
CA LEU A 435 14.91 -10.06 8.48
C LEU A 435 15.84 -9.27 7.54
N TYR A 436 15.26 -8.43 6.69
CA TYR A 436 15.97 -7.55 5.77
C TYR A 436 15.95 -6.10 6.28
N GLU A 437 17.12 -5.46 6.23
CA GLU A 437 17.30 -4.06 6.62
C GLU A 437 18.30 -3.39 5.67
N ASP A 438 18.10 -2.10 5.38
CA ASP A 438 19.04 -1.28 4.63
C ASP A 438 18.98 0.19 5.12
N GLU A 439 19.56 1.11 4.36
CA GLU A 439 19.63 2.54 4.70
C GLU A 439 18.28 3.30 4.54
N GLY A 440 17.21 2.62 4.13
CA GLY A 440 15.87 3.17 3.98
C GLY A 440 15.64 3.80 2.60
N ASP A 441 15.93 5.09 2.46
CA ASP A 441 15.51 5.90 1.32
C ASP A 441 16.69 6.28 0.41
N ASN A 442 17.40 5.28 -0.13
CA ASN A 442 18.40 5.46 -1.20
C ASN A 442 18.59 4.17 -2.01
N TYR A 443 19.42 4.22 -3.05
CA TYR A 443 19.71 3.07 -3.92
C TYR A 443 20.98 2.28 -3.57
N ASN A 444 21.60 2.48 -2.40
CA ASN A 444 22.83 1.78 -2.06
C ASN A 444 22.63 0.26 -1.86
N TYR A 445 21.40 -0.20 -1.62
CA TYR A 445 21.08 -1.63 -1.59
C TYR A 445 21.44 -2.33 -2.91
N GLU A 446 21.36 -1.64 -4.06
CA GLU A 446 21.80 -2.17 -5.37
C GLU A 446 23.32 -2.43 -5.41
N LYS A 447 24.07 -1.78 -4.51
CA LYS A 447 25.53 -1.95 -4.33
C LYS A 447 25.85 -2.88 -3.15
N GLY A 448 24.87 -3.68 -2.71
CA GLY A 448 25.01 -4.61 -1.59
C GLY A 448 25.00 -3.94 -0.21
N LYS A 449 24.49 -2.71 -0.07
CA LYS A 449 24.36 -2.03 1.23
C LYS A 449 23.02 -2.33 1.88
N PHE A 450 22.89 -3.57 2.33
CA PHE A 450 21.80 -4.08 3.14
C PHE A 450 22.32 -5.17 4.06
N SER A 451 21.51 -5.64 5.00
CA SER A 451 21.80 -6.81 5.80
C SER A 451 20.62 -7.78 5.86
N GLU A 452 20.95 -9.06 6.02
CA GLU A 452 20.01 -10.15 6.21
C GLU A 452 20.36 -10.93 7.47
N ILE A 453 19.35 -11.22 8.28
CA ILE A 453 19.45 -12.11 9.44
C ILE A 453 18.45 -13.25 9.23
N LEU A 454 18.96 -14.46 9.01
CA LEU A 454 18.13 -15.64 8.85
C LEU A 454 17.79 -16.23 10.21
N PHE A 455 16.50 -16.38 10.46
CA PHE A 455 15.92 -17.15 11.56
C PHE A 455 15.46 -18.50 11.02
N SER A 456 15.68 -19.58 11.77
CA SER A 456 15.24 -20.93 11.42
C SER A 456 14.71 -21.64 12.65
N TRP A 457 13.49 -22.14 12.57
CA TRP A 457 12.83 -22.89 13.62
C TRP A 457 12.83 -24.37 13.26
N ASP A 458 13.39 -25.19 14.16
CA ASP A 458 13.35 -26.65 14.13
C ASP A 458 12.29 -27.10 15.15
N GLU A 459 11.15 -27.57 14.64
CA GLU A 459 10.01 -27.96 15.47
C GLU A 459 10.32 -29.19 16.32
N ALA A 460 11.04 -30.16 15.75
CA ALA A 460 11.34 -31.42 16.42
C ALA A 460 12.25 -31.19 17.65
N ARG A 461 13.22 -30.28 17.52
CA ARG A 461 14.15 -29.91 18.62
C ARG A 461 13.65 -28.78 19.49
N ARG A 462 12.62 -28.06 19.05
CA ARG A 462 12.12 -26.83 19.67
C ARG A 462 13.22 -25.77 19.79
N THR A 463 13.96 -25.59 18.71
CA THR A 463 15.15 -24.73 18.68
C THR A 463 14.99 -23.63 17.63
N LEU A 464 15.13 -22.38 18.05
CA LEU A 464 15.28 -21.23 17.16
C LEU A 464 16.77 -20.95 16.94
N SER A 465 17.21 -21.05 15.69
CA SER A 465 18.54 -20.68 15.24
C SER A 465 18.50 -19.30 14.60
N ILE A 466 19.40 -18.41 15.03
CA ILE A 466 19.61 -17.08 14.46
C ILE A 466 21.00 -17.11 13.81
N ALA A 467 21.05 -17.08 12.48
CA ALA A 467 22.28 -17.22 11.72
C ALA A 467 23.21 -15.99 11.87
N PRO A 468 24.50 -16.11 11.48
CA PRO A 468 25.36 -14.93 11.35
C PRO A 468 24.76 -13.92 10.37
N ARG A 469 24.86 -12.63 10.71
CA ARG A 469 24.34 -11.54 9.88
C ARG A 469 25.14 -11.49 8.58
N LYS A 470 24.43 -11.44 7.45
CA LYS A 470 25.03 -11.23 6.12
C LYS A 470 24.87 -9.79 5.71
N GLY A 471 25.87 -9.24 5.02
CA GLY A 471 25.84 -7.85 4.53
C GLY A 471 26.10 -6.82 5.62
N SER A 472 26.15 -5.55 5.20
CA SER A 472 26.33 -4.40 6.07
C SER A 472 25.94 -3.11 5.35
N PHE A 473 25.53 -2.10 6.11
CA PHE A 473 25.23 -0.77 5.60
C PHE A 473 25.58 0.31 6.63
N LYS A 474 25.64 1.57 6.19
CA LYS A 474 25.98 2.70 7.07
C LYS A 474 24.86 2.94 8.08
N GLY A 475 25.21 3.02 9.36
CA GLY A 475 24.22 3.18 10.44
C GLY A 475 23.58 1.88 10.92
N MET A 476 23.97 0.73 10.37
CA MET A 476 23.48 -0.58 10.80
C MET A 476 23.80 -0.84 12.29
N LEU A 477 22.79 -1.33 13.01
CA LEU A 477 22.90 -1.76 14.39
C LEU A 477 23.89 -2.93 14.52
N GLN A 478 24.90 -2.78 15.39
CA GLN A 478 25.88 -3.84 15.63
C GLN A 478 25.35 -4.89 16.61
N ASN A 479 24.71 -4.41 17.68
CA ASN A 479 24.10 -5.21 18.73
C ASN A 479 22.60 -4.91 18.80
N ARG A 480 21.81 -5.92 19.16
CA ARG A 480 20.36 -5.82 19.32
C ARG A 480 19.82 -6.95 20.18
N LYS A 481 18.61 -6.77 20.69
CA LYS A 481 17.89 -7.75 21.49
C LYS A 481 16.71 -8.30 20.72
N PHE A 482 16.58 -9.62 20.75
CA PHE A 482 15.40 -10.31 20.28
C PHE A 482 14.64 -10.87 21.47
N HIS A 483 13.42 -10.36 21.69
CA HIS A 483 12.47 -10.88 22.66
C HIS A 483 11.68 -12.01 22.02
N VAL A 484 12.21 -13.22 22.14
CA VAL A 484 11.63 -14.41 21.51
C VAL A 484 10.43 -14.89 22.31
N VAL A 485 9.32 -15.10 21.60
CA VAL A 485 8.06 -15.62 22.12
C VAL A 485 7.76 -16.93 21.41
N LEU A 486 7.65 -18.01 22.17
CA LEU A 486 7.07 -19.25 21.68
C LEU A 486 5.56 -19.16 21.87
N VAL A 487 4.81 -19.02 20.77
CA VAL A 487 3.38 -18.71 20.83
C VAL A 487 2.58 -19.94 21.26
N GLY A 488 1.68 -19.73 22.23
CA GLY A 488 0.68 -20.68 22.68
C GLY A 488 -0.62 -19.97 23.12
N PRO A 489 -1.59 -20.71 23.67
CA PRO A 489 -2.90 -20.17 24.02
C PRO A 489 -2.85 -18.97 24.99
N ASP A 490 -1.88 -18.98 25.92
CA ASP A 490 -1.77 -17.97 26.98
C ASP A 490 -0.78 -16.83 26.66
N SER A 491 -0.28 -16.74 25.42
CA SER A 491 0.71 -15.74 25.02
C SER A 491 0.16 -14.30 24.93
N GLY A 492 -1.17 -14.13 24.95
CA GLY A 492 -1.85 -12.85 24.80
C GLY A 492 -2.33 -12.58 23.37
N ALA A 493 -2.95 -11.42 23.14
CA ALA A 493 -3.56 -11.09 21.85
C ALA A 493 -2.52 -10.73 20.77
N GLY A 494 -2.78 -11.13 19.52
CA GLY A 494 -1.86 -10.92 18.38
C GLY A 494 -1.46 -9.46 18.11
N ASN A 495 -2.32 -8.50 18.40
CA ASN A 495 -2.02 -7.09 18.19
C ASN A 495 -1.30 -6.42 19.37
N GLN A 496 -1.12 -7.11 20.50
CA GLN A 496 -0.45 -6.61 21.70
C GLN A 496 0.93 -7.25 21.87
N PRO A 497 1.89 -6.63 22.58
CA PRO A 497 3.13 -7.29 22.95
C PRO A 497 2.85 -8.57 23.75
N MET A 498 3.49 -9.68 23.39
CA MET A 498 3.34 -10.95 24.10
C MET A 498 4.40 -11.11 25.19
N LYS A 499 4.11 -11.96 26.17
CA LYS A 499 5.08 -12.29 27.22
C LYS A 499 6.28 -13.01 26.60
N THR A 500 7.47 -12.42 26.74
CA THR A 500 8.72 -13.00 26.27
C THR A 500 9.01 -14.34 26.94
N THR A 501 9.32 -15.35 26.12
CA THR A 501 9.83 -16.65 26.59
C THR A 501 11.31 -16.53 26.91
N ARG A 502 12.08 -15.93 25.99
CA ARG A 502 13.53 -15.77 26.13
C ARG A 502 14.03 -14.52 25.42
N THR A 503 14.91 -13.76 26.08
CA THR A 503 15.63 -12.65 25.45
C THR A 503 16.98 -13.12 24.93
N VAL A 504 17.34 -12.69 23.73
CA VAL A 504 18.59 -13.03 23.05
C VAL A 504 19.34 -11.76 22.71
N GLU A 505 20.56 -11.63 23.23
CA GLU A 505 21.50 -10.60 22.81
C GLU A 505 22.19 -11.07 21.53
N TYR A 506 22.08 -10.29 20.45
CA TYR A 506 22.61 -10.63 19.13
C TYR A 506 23.58 -9.56 18.65
N ASN A 507 24.83 -9.98 18.40
CA ASN A 507 25.92 -9.10 17.93
C ASN A 507 26.34 -9.38 16.47
N GLY A 508 25.52 -10.12 15.72
CA GLY A 508 25.82 -10.54 14.35
C GLY A 508 26.41 -11.96 14.22
N LYS A 509 26.72 -12.64 15.32
CA LYS A 509 27.17 -14.05 15.32
C LYS A 509 26.00 -15.01 15.50
N ALA A 510 26.19 -16.26 15.08
CA ALA A 510 25.18 -17.30 15.24
C ALA A 510 24.78 -17.49 16.71
N VAL A 511 23.48 -17.68 16.96
CA VAL A 511 22.93 -18.02 18.27
C VAL A 511 21.86 -19.10 18.10
N GLU A 512 21.84 -20.07 19.01
CA GLU A 512 20.77 -21.07 19.10
C GLU A 512 20.04 -20.95 20.43
N VAL A 513 18.73 -21.15 20.39
CA VAL A 513 17.83 -20.91 21.52
C VAL A 513 16.82 -22.05 21.59
N ASN A 514 16.96 -22.92 22.58
CA ASN A 514 15.90 -23.88 22.93
C ASN A 514 14.76 -23.14 23.66
N LEU A 515 13.52 -23.41 23.25
CA LEU A 515 12.29 -22.73 23.70
C LEU A 515 11.26 -23.67 24.32
#